data_AF-A0A957YK59-F1
#
_entry.id   AF-A0A957YK59-F1
#
_cell.length_a   1.000
_cell.length_b   1.000
_cell.length_c   1.000
_cell.angle_alpha   90.00
_cell.angle_beta   90.00
_cell.angle_gamma   90.00
#
_symmetry.space_group_name_H-M   'P 1'
#
loop_
_entity.id
_entity.type
_entity.pdbx_description
1 polymer ?
#
loop_
_entity_poly.entity_id
_entity_poly.type
_entity_poly.pdbx_seq_one_letter_code
_entity_poly.pdbx_strand_id
1 'polypeptide(L)'
;MKFGQRLQKYPHFLERTYQLTYHIFKKLDPLIARIGYDRVDGWLRGPEDFAKRVVFDCRMCGQCILHSTGMTCSMSCPKNLRNGPCGGVRANGHCEVKPEMPCVWVQAYNRSLDMTVYGDELLNIQPPVNRQLEGSSAWINMLTGQDKAVPKAWPQMDIIPLAEK
;
A
#
# COMPACT_ATOMS: atom_id res chain seq x y z
N MET A 1 -15.64 4.64 12.13
CA MET A 1 -14.21 4.58 11.72
C MET A 1 -13.18 4.74 12.85
N LYS A 2 -13.53 4.64 14.15
CA LYS A 2 -12.56 4.79 15.25
C LYS A 2 -11.66 3.56 15.46
N PHE A 3 -12.09 2.38 15.04
CA PHE A 3 -11.38 1.12 15.26
C PHE A 3 -10.10 0.99 14.42
N GLY A 4 -10.17 1.18 13.10
CA GLY A 4 -9.00 1.15 12.22
C GLY A 4 -7.94 2.17 12.63
N GLN A 5 -8.35 3.40 12.94
CA GLN A 5 -7.45 4.44 13.45
C GLN A 5 -6.75 4.06 14.76
N ARG A 6 -7.37 3.24 15.62
CA ARG A 6 -6.76 2.74 16.85
C ARG A 6 -5.71 1.66 16.57
N LEU A 7 -5.97 0.77 15.61
CA LEU A 7 -5.01 -0.26 15.17
C LEU A 7 -3.78 0.36 14.48
N GLN A 8 -3.99 1.37 13.65
CA GLN A 8 -2.92 2.10 12.97
C GLN A 8 -1.96 2.85 13.91
N LYS A 9 -2.24 2.91 15.23
CA LYS A 9 -1.30 3.41 16.24
C LYS A 9 -0.19 2.42 16.59
N TYR A 10 -0.28 1.18 16.12
CA TYR A 10 0.71 0.13 16.38
C TYR A 10 1.31 -0.38 15.06
N PRO A 11 2.05 0.47 14.32
CA PRO A 11 2.56 0.13 12.98
C PRO A 11 3.53 -1.07 13.01
N HIS A 12 4.34 -1.24 14.07
CA HIS A 12 5.19 -2.41 14.24
C HIS A 12 4.40 -3.74 14.34
N PHE A 13 3.23 -3.74 15.00
CA PHE A 13 2.37 -4.92 15.02
C PHE A 13 1.81 -5.22 13.62
N LEU A 14 1.33 -4.18 12.93
CA LEU A 14 0.81 -4.29 11.57
C LEU A 14 1.89 -4.77 10.59
N GLU A 15 3.12 -4.29 10.73
CA GLU A 15 4.30 -4.75 10.00
C GLU A 15 4.54 -6.24 10.15
N ARG A 16 4.58 -6.74 11.39
CA ARG A 16 4.75 -8.18 11.63
C ARG A 16 3.60 -9.01 11.05
N THR A 17 2.36 -8.53 11.17
CA THR A 17 1.21 -9.24 10.58
C THR A 17 1.29 -9.26 9.05
N TYR A 18 1.73 -8.15 8.43
CA TYR A 18 1.94 -8.09 6.99
C TYR A 18 3.03 -9.07 6.56
N GLN A 19 4.17 -9.11 7.25
CA GLN A 19 5.25 -10.05 6.97
C GLN A 19 4.79 -11.49 7.06
N LEU A 20 4.10 -11.86 8.15
CA LEU A 20 3.58 -13.22 8.32
C LEU A 20 2.65 -13.58 7.15
N THR A 21 1.73 -12.67 6.82
CA THR A 21 0.78 -12.88 5.72
C THR A 21 1.52 -13.00 4.38
N TYR A 22 2.48 -12.13 4.09
CA TYR A 22 3.31 -12.17 2.89
C TYR A 22 4.02 -13.52 2.74
N HIS A 23 4.68 -14.01 3.79
CA HIS A 23 5.38 -15.29 3.77
C HIS A 23 4.43 -16.47 3.59
N ILE A 24 3.25 -16.43 4.21
CA ILE A 24 2.22 -17.46 4.04
C ILE A 24 1.76 -17.49 2.58
N PHE A 25 1.38 -16.35 2.01
CA PHE A 25 0.92 -16.28 0.62
C PHE A 25 2.00 -16.73 -0.37
N LYS A 26 3.26 -16.32 -0.17
CA LYS A 26 4.37 -16.77 -1.02
C LYS A 26 4.61 -18.29 -0.92
N LYS A 27 4.51 -18.88 0.27
CA LYS A 27 4.63 -20.34 0.43
C LYS A 27 3.46 -21.10 -0.18
N LEU A 28 2.26 -20.52 -0.16
CA LEU A 28 1.05 -21.10 -0.76
C LEU A 28 0.94 -20.86 -2.26
N ASP A 29 1.80 -20.04 -2.86
CA ASP A 29 1.76 -19.69 -4.27
C ASP A 29 1.70 -20.90 -5.22
N PRO A 30 2.51 -21.98 -5.05
CA PRO A 30 2.42 -23.16 -5.92
C PRO A 30 1.05 -23.86 -5.84
N LEU A 31 0.39 -23.81 -4.69
CA LEU A 31 -0.95 -24.37 -4.52
C LEU A 31 -2.00 -23.46 -5.15
N ILE A 32 -1.88 -22.14 -4.95
CA ILE A 32 -2.77 -21.13 -5.54
C ILE A 32 -2.68 -21.21 -7.08
N ALA A 33 -1.48 -21.35 -7.62
CA ALA A 33 -1.24 -21.52 -9.05
C ALA A 33 -1.95 -22.76 -9.61
N ARG A 34 -1.97 -23.88 -8.88
CA ARG A 34 -2.68 -25.11 -9.28
C ARG A 34 -4.20 -24.94 -9.27
N ILE A 35 -4.74 -24.15 -8.35
CA ILE A 35 -6.20 -23.88 -8.25
C ILE A 35 -6.64 -22.88 -9.33
N GLY A 36 -5.75 -21.95 -9.68
CA GLY A 36 -5.97 -20.86 -10.63
C GLY A 36 -6.12 -19.51 -9.91
N TYR A 37 -5.29 -18.53 -10.30
CA TYR A 37 -5.27 -17.20 -9.68
C TYR A 37 -6.62 -16.47 -9.76
N ASP A 38 -7.31 -16.54 -10.90
CA ASP A 38 -8.60 -15.85 -11.10
C ASP A 38 -9.71 -16.38 -10.17
N ARG A 39 -9.70 -17.69 -9.91
CA ARG A 39 -10.66 -18.32 -9.00
C ARG A 39 -10.41 -17.90 -7.56
N VAL A 40 -9.13 -17.87 -7.16
CA VAL A 40 -8.75 -17.45 -5.80
C VAL A 40 -8.95 -15.94 -5.62
N ASP A 41 -8.72 -15.11 -6.65
CA ASP A 41 -9.05 -13.68 -6.65
C ASP A 41 -10.53 -13.46 -6.34
N GLY A 42 -11.42 -14.17 -7.05
CA GLY A 42 -12.86 -14.08 -6.82
C GLY A 42 -13.28 -14.37 -5.38
N TRP A 43 -12.64 -15.34 -4.72
CA TRP A 43 -12.90 -15.67 -3.31
C TRP A 43 -12.26 -14.72 -2.32
N LEU A 44 -11.03 -14.28 -2.59
CA LEU A 44 -10.23 -13.48 -1.66
C LEU A 44 -10.62 -12.00 -1.67
N ARG A 45 -11.04 -11.48 -2.83
CA ARG A 45 -11.33 -10.06 -3.05
C ARG A 45 -12.29 -9.47 -2.01
N GLY A 46 -13.42 -10.13 -1.75
CA GLY A 46 -14.42 -9.64 -0.79
C GLY A 46 -13.89 -9.56 0.65
N PRO A 47 -13.36 -10.66 1.20
CA PRO A 47 -12.72 -10.67 2.51
C PRO A 47 -11.56 -9.67 2.63
N GLU A 48 -10.71 -9.58 1.60
CA GLU A 48 -9.61 -8.62 1.56
C GLU A 48 -10.10 -7.18 1.62
N ASP A 49 -11.09 -6.84 0.78
CA ASP A 49 -11.67 -5.50 0.73
C ASP A 49 -12.25 -5.09 2.09
N PHE A 50 -13.08 -5.96 2.66
CA PHE A 50 -13.69 -5.72 3.97
C PHE A 50 -12.64 -5.48 5.05
N ALA A 51 -11.67 -6.40 5.19
CA ALA A 51 -10.63 -6.30 6.21
C ALA A 51 -9.78 -5.03 6.01
N LYS A 52 -9.35 -4.75 4.78
CA LYS A 52 -8.49 -3.60 4.50
C LYS A 52 -9.24 -2.27 4.59
N ARG A 53 -10.53 -2.18 4.25
CA ARG A 53 -11.33 -0.97 4.47
C ARG A 53 -11.49 -0.67 5.95
N VAL A 54 -11.84 -1.67 6.76
CA VAL A 54 -12.05 -1.51 8.20
C VAL A 54 -10.77 -1.06 8.91
N VAL A 55 -9.63 -1.63 8.52
CA VAL A 55 -8.34 -1.35 9.19
C VAL A 55 -7.64 -0.13 8.61
N PHE A 56 -7.60 0.05 7.29
CA PHE A 56 -6.71 1.01 6.59
C PHE A 56 -7.42 2.10 5.78
N ASP A 57 -8.76 2.15 5.77
CA ASP A 57 -9.52 2.98 4.81
C ASP A 57 -9.11 2.72 3.35
N CYS A 58 -8.87 1.44 3.03
CA CYS A 58 -8.40 1.00 1.73
C CYS A 58 -9.34 1.44 0.59
N ARG A 59 -8.75 1.78 -0.56
CA ARG A 59 -9.47 2.15 -1.81
C ARG A 59 -9.35 1.12 -2.92
N MET A 60 -8.91 -0.11 -2.60
CA MET A 60 -8.85 -1.25 -3.52
C MET A 60 -8.17 -0.97 -4.87
N CYS A 61 -7.04 -0.26 -4.87
CA CYS A 61 -6.27 0.00 -6.09
C CYS A 61 -5.59 -1.25 -6.71
N GLY A 62 -5.75 -2.45 -6.14
CA GLY A 62 -5.12 -3.68 -6.61
C GLY A 62 -3.61 -3.78 -6.39
N GLN A 63 -2.93 -2.73 -5.94
CA GLN A 63 -1.47 -2.70 -5.76
C GLN A 63 -1.09 -2.21 -4.36
N CYS A 64 -1.11 -3.09 -3.37
CA CYS A 64 -0.95 -2.70 -1.97
C CYS A 64 0.52 -2.38 -1.60
N ILE A 65 0.78 -1.17 -1.09
CA ILE A 65 2.12 -0.73 -0.60
C ILE A 65 2.10 -0.27 0.85
N LEU A 66 1.23 -0.86 1.69
CA LEU A 66 1.13 -0.47 3.10
C LEU A 66 2.47 -0.57 3.83
N HIS A 67 3.29 -1.58 3.50
CA HIS A 67 4.63 -1.75 4.04
C HIS A 67 5.56 -0.57 3.73
N SER A 68 5.52 -0.04 2.51
CA SER A 68 6.32 1.12 2.11
C SER A 68 5.72 2.47 2.49
N THR A 69 4.57 2.52 3.18
CA THR A 69 3.84 3.78 3.48
C THR A 69 3.43 3.87 4.93
N GLY A 70 4.23 3.32 5.86
CA GLY A 70 3.95 3.42 7.29
C GLY A 70 2.59 2.81 7.66
N MET A 71 2.20 1.72 7.01
CA MET A 71 0.89 1.07 7.16
C MET A 71 -0.30 2.00 6.88
N THR A 72 -0.12 2.96 5.97
CA THR A 72 -1.13 3.97 5.63
C THR A 72 -1.50 3.87 4.15
N CYS A 73 -2.79 3.69 3.84
CA CYS A 73 -3.20 3.59 2.43
C CYS A 73 -3.02 4.93 1.70
N SER A 74 -2.03 5.04 0.82
CA SER A 74 -1.75 6.27 0.05
C SER A 74 -2.92 6.72 -0.83
N MET A 75 -3.75 5.77 -1.29
CA MET A 75 -4.95 6.05 -2.09
C MET A 75 -6.09 6.68 -1.31
N SER A 76 -6.04 6.70 0.03
CA SER A 76 -6.99 7.48 0.85
C SER A 76 -6.77 9.00 0.71
N CYS A 77 -5.63 9.42 0.15
CA CYS A 77 -5.35 10.82 -0.16
C CYS A 77 -6.34 11.32 -1.24
N PRO A 78 -6.97 12.49 -1.08
CA PRO A 78 -7.91 13.02 -2.08
C PRO A 78 -7.25 13.26 -3.45
N LYS A 79 -5.92 13.42 -3.49
CA LYS A 79 -5.14 13.57 -4.71
C LYS A 79 -4.75 12.24 -5.36
N ASN A 80 -5.08 11.09 -4.74
CA ASN A 80 -4.71 9.75 -5.22
C ASN A 80 -3.20 9.57 -5.50
N LEU A 81 -2.37 10.30 -4.75
CA LEU A 81 -0.92 10.28 -4.94
C LEU A 81 -0.31 9.00 -4.40
N ARG A 82 0.34 8.24 -5.29
CA ARG A 82 1.07 7.01 -4.96
C ARG A 82 2.35 7.28 -4.19
N ASN A 83 3.05 8.33 -4.58
CA ASN A 83 4.27 8.84 -3.96
C ASN A 83 4.01 10.25 -3.43
N GLY A 84 4.54 10.56 -2.26
CA GLY A 84 4.47 11.89 -1.65
C GLY A 84 5.77 12.21 -0.93
N PRO A 85 5.81 13.29 -0.13
CA PRO A 85 4.71 14.24 0.13
C PRO A 85 4.36 15.12 -1.08
N CYS A 86 3.20 15.79 -1.04
CA CYS A 86 2.69 16.62 -2.14
C CYS A 86 2.90 18.13 -1.97
N GLY A 87 3.61 18.57 -0.92
CA GLY A 87 3.77 19.97 -0.55
C GLY A 87 2.55 20.64 0.10
N GLY A 88 1.34 20.14 -0.16
CA GLY A 88 0.07 20.71 0.33
C GLY A 88 -0.32 20.33 1.76
N VAL A 89 0.63 20.36 2.70
CA VAL A 89 0.37 20.09 4.12
C VAL A 89 0.21 21.41 4.86
N ARG A 90 -0.91 21.58 5.57
CA ARG A 90 -1.17 22.75 6.41
C ARG A 90 -0.26 22.72 7.64
N ALA A 91 -0.03 23.89 8.26
CA ALA A 91 0.82 24.01 9.47
C ALA A 91 0.38 23.10 10.64
N ASN A 92 -0.91 22.75 10.70
CA ASN A 92 -1.47 21.83 11.69
C ASN A 92 -1.38 20.34 11.28
N GLY A 93 -0.63 19.98 10.23
CA GLY A 93 -0.47 18.62 9.72
C GLY A 93 -1.66 18.08 8.91
N HIS A 94 -2.65 18.92 8.58
CA HIS A 94 -3.83 18.51 7.81
C HIS A 94 -3.66 18.72 6.29
N CYS A 95 -4.53 18.10 5.50
CA CYS A 95 -4.51 18.22 4.04
C CYS A 95 -4.97 19.62 3.58
N GLU A 96 -4.36 20.17 2.52
CA GLU A 96 -4.84 21.41 1.91
C GLU A 96 -6.25 21.28 1.31
N VAL A 97 -6.53 20.15 0.64
CA VAL A 97 -7.77 19.89 -0.11
C VAL A 97 -8.94 19.61 0.83
N LYS A 98 -8.67 18.90 1.92
CA LYS A 98 -9.64 18.54 2.96
C LYS A 98 -9.11 18.99 4.33
N PRO A 99 -9.37 20.25 4.74
CA PRO A 99 -8.84 20.83 5.97
C PRO A 99 -9.03 20.00 7.24
N GLU A 100 -10.13 19.25 7.31
CA GLU A 100 -10.54 18.41 8.42
C GLU A 100 -9.86 17.03 8.45
N MET A 101 -9.19 16.66 7.37
CA MET A 101 -8.50 15.37 7.22
C MET A 101 -7.02 15.52 7.60
N PRO A 102 -6.50 14.70 8.54
CA PRO A 102 -5.07 14.61 8.78
C PRO A 102 -4.33 14.14 7.51
N CYS A 103 -3.22 14.78 7.16
CA CYS A 103 -2.50 14.45 5.94
C CYS A 103 -2.03 12.98 5.93
N VAL A 104 -2.34 12.26 4.85
CA VAL A 104 -1.96 10.85 4.67
C VAL A 104 -0.46 10.65 4.72
N TRP A 105 0.32 11.54 4.11
CA TRP A 105 1.79 11.44 4.08
C TRP A 105 2.46 11.84 5.40
N VAL A 106 1.84 12.73 6.20
CA VAL A 106 2.29 12.99 7.58
C VAL A 106 2.06 11.76 8.45
N GLN A 107 0.90 11.11 8.32
CA GLN A 107 0.62 9.85 9.03
C GLN A 107 1.58 8.73 8.60
N ALA A 108 1.81 8.57 7.29
CA ALA A 108 2.73 7.58 6.75
C ALA A 108 4.16 7.78 7.30
N TYR A 109 4.67 9.02 7.29
CA TYR A 109 5.98 9.35 7.84
C TYR A 109 6.07 9.06 9.33
N ASN A 110 5.13 9.55 10.14
CA ASN A 110 5.19 9.33 11.59
C ASN A 110 5.12 7.84 11.95
N ARG A 111 4.33 7.05 11.21
CA ARG A 111 4.21 5.60 11.45
C ARG A 111 5.39 4.80 10.94
N SER A 112 6.08 5.26 9.89
CA SER A 112 7.25 4.55 9.38
C SER A 112 8.43 4.63 10.35
N LEU A 113 8.53 5.69 11.16
CA LEU A 113 9.55 5.82 12.22
C LEU A 113 9.45 4.71 13.28
N ASP A 114 8.25 4.16 13.48
CA ASP A 114 7.98 3.08 14.45
C ASP A 114 8.06 1.68 13.79
N MET A 115 8.39 1.60 12.50
CA MET A 115 8.55 0.35 11.77
C MET A 115 10.02 -0.04 11.68
N THR A 116 10.32 -1.32 11.87
CA THR A 116 11.70 -1.81 12.01
C THR A 116 12.25 -2.46 10.76
N VAL A 117 11.39 -2.90 9.83
CA VAL A 117 11.82 -3.65 8.64
C VAL A 117 11.58 -2.88 7.35
N TYR A 118 10.41 -2.23 7.21
CA TYR A 118 10.04 -1.51 5.99
C TYR A 118 9.97 0.00 6.17
N GLY A 119 10.34 0.54 7.35
CA GLY A 119 10.25 1.96 7.65
C GLY A 119 10.98 2.84 6.62
N ASP A 120 12.16 2.41 6.20
CA ASP A 120 13.01 3.13 5.24
C ASP A 120 12.44 3.14 3.81
N GLU A 121 11.55 2.20 3.48
CA GLU A 121 10.95 2.12 2.15
C GLU A 121 10.02 3.30 1.83
N LEU A 122 9.65 4.11 2.82
CA LEU A 122 8.91 5.36 2.58
C LEU A 122 9.63 6.29 1.60
N LEU A 123 10.97 6.23 1.58
CA LEU A 123 11.81 7.03 0.69
C LEU A 123 11.96 6.41 -0.70
N ASN A 124 11.51 5.18 -0.90
CA ASN A 124 11.58 4.50 -2.19
C ASN A 124 10.48 5.00 -3.12
N ILE A 125 10.86 5.42 -4.32
CA ILE A 125 9.91 5.80 -5.37
C ILE A 125 9.16 4.55 -5.83
N GLN A 126 7.84 4.54 -5.64
CA GLN A 126 6.96 3.45 -6.06
C GLN A 126 6.52 3.66 -7.51
N PRO A 127 6.30 2.59 -8.30
CA PRO A 127 5.77 2.71 -9.65
C PRO A 127 4.36 3.34 -9.64
N PRO A 128 3.95 3.99 -10.74
CA PRO A 128 2.61 4.54 -10.88
C PRO A 128 1.55 3.45 -10.71
N VAL A 129 0.38 3.84 -10.18
CA VAL A 129 -0.73 2.90 -10.00
C VAL A 129 -1.32 2.51 -11.36
N ASN A 130 -1.36 1.21 -11.64
CA ASN A 130 -2.10 0.64 -12.75
C ASN A 130 -3.59 0.58 -12.38
N ARG A 131 -4.37 1.53 -12.91
CA ARG A 131 -5.81 1.63 -12.67
C ARG A 131 -6.64 0.46 -13.22
N GLN A 132 -6.07 -0.35 -14.10
CA GLN A 132 -6.75 -1.55 -14.60
C GLN A 132 -6.89 -2.65 -13.54
N LEU A 133 -6.09 -2.58 -12.47
CA LEU A 133 -6.14 -3.52 -11.33
C LEU A 133 -7.10 -3.05 -10.23
N GLU A 134 -7.79 -1.91 -10.43
CA GLU A 134 -8.71 -1.40 -9.42
C GLU A 134 -9.87 -2.40 -9.19
N GLY A 135 -10.07 -2.76 -7.93
CA GLY A 135 -11.05 -3.76 -7.52
C GLY A 135 -10.58 -5.21 -7.54
N SER A 136 -9.35 -5.54 -7.97
CA SER A 136 -8.80 -6.90 -7.83
C SER A 136 -8.02 -7.10 -6.53
N SER A 137 -7.73 -8.36 -6.18
CA SER A 137 -6.96 -8.72 -4.99
C SER A 137 -5.51 -8.27 -5.12
N ALA A 138 -5.04 -7.47 -4.16
CA ALA A 138 -3.64 -7.07 -4.16
C ALA A 138 -2.69 -8.23 -3.84
N TRP A 139 -3.16 -9.26 -3.13
CA TRP A 139 -2.37 -10.47 -2.87
C TRP A 139 -2.16 -11.28 -4.15
N ILE A 140 -3.20 -11.47 -4.97
CA ILE A 140 -3.07 -12.18 -6.24
C ILE A 140 -2.20 -11.40 -7.23
N ASN A 141 -2.38 -10.08 -7.31
CA ASN A 141 -1.53 -9.24 -8.16
C ASN A 141 -0.05 -9.28 -7.72
N MET A 142 0.22 -9.36 -6.42
CA MET A 142 1.58 -9.53 -5.87
C MET A 142 2.18 -10.91 -6.19
N LEU A 143 1.37 -11.98 -6.18
CA LEU A 143 1.84 -13.32 -6.53
C LEU A 143 2.17 -13.42 -8.03
N THR A 144 1.29 -12.88 -8.87
CA THR A 144 1.44 -12.87 -10.33
C THR A 144 2.44 -11.82 -10.84
N GLY A 145 2.85 -10.87 -10.00
CA GLY A 145 3.74 -9.77 -10.35
C GLY A 145 3.09 -8.65 -11.18
N GLN A 146 1.76 -8.71 -11.39
CA GLN A 146 1.02 -7.65 -12.09
C GLN A 146 1.10 -6.31 -11.37
N ASP A 147 1.29 -6.32 -10.05
CA ASP A 147 1.46 -5.13 -9.24
C ASP A 147 2.76 -4.36 -9.54
N LYS A 148 3.76 -5.03 -10.12
CA LYS A 148 5.04 -4.44 -10.53
C LYS A 148 5.15 -4.21 -12.04
N ALA A 149 4.18 -4.68 -12.81
CA ALA A 149 4.18 -4.52 -14.26
C ALA A 149 4.02 -3.03 -14.63
N VAL A 150 5.03 -2.47 -15.29
CA VAL A 150 4.98 -1.11 -15.85
C VAL A 150 4.51 -1.16 -17.31
N PRO A 151 3.77 -0.14 -17.80
CA PRO A 151 3.41 -0.06 -19.21
C PRO A 151 4.68 -0.04 -20.08
N LYS A 152 4.65 -0.65 -21.27
CA LYS A 152 5.80 -0.67 -22.20
C LYS A 152 6.36 0.72 -22.55
N ALA A 153 5.53 1.75 -22.47
CA ALA A 153 5.92 3.14 -22.70
C ALA A 153 6.76 3.75 -21.56
N TRP A 154 6.82 3.09 -20.41
CA TRP A 154 7.70 3.45 -19.30
C TRP A 154 8.95 2.57 -19.41
N PRO A 155 10.11 3.11 -19.85
CA PRO A 155 11.35 2.35 -19.84
C PRO A 155 11.62 1.87 -18.40
N GLN A 156 12.23 0.68 -18.26
CA GLN A 156 12.52 0.04 -16.98
C GLN A 156 13.11 1.07 -16.02
N MET A 157 12.32 1.47 -15.02
CA MET A 157 12.74 2.39 -13.96
C MET A 157 13.64 1.60 -12.99
N ASP A 158 14.73 1.07 -13.51
CA ASP A 158 15.82 0.53 -12.71
C ASP A 158 16.47 1.73 -12.04
N ILE A 159 15.84 2.16 -10.94
CA ILE A 159 16.35 3.10 -9.94
C ILE A 159 16.99 4.32 -10.60
N ILE A 160 16.21 5.40 -10.83
CA ILE A 160 16.85 6.71 -10.98
C ILE A 160 17.72 6.87 -9.74
N PRO A 161 19.06 6.91 -9.85
CA PRO A 161 19.91 7.09 -8.69
C PRO A 161 19.51 8.43 -8.11
N LEU A 162 18.84 8.42 -6.94
CA LEU A 162 18.71 9.62 -6.14
C LEU A 162 20.15 9.97 -5.80
N ALA A 163 20.68 11.00 -6.47
CA ALA A 163 22.08 11.40 -6.45
C ALA A 163 22.75 11.00 -5.13
N GLU A 164 23.72 10.07 -5.24
CA GLU A 164 24.60 9.74 -4.13
C GLU A 164 25.12 11.06 -3.54
N LYS A 165 24.87 11.27 -2.25
CA LYS A 165 25.45 12.39 -1.51
C LYS A 165 26.94 12.17 -1.33
#